data_AF-A0A7W9Y9T6-F1
#
_entry.id   AF-A0A7W9Y9T6-F1
#
_cell.length_a   1.000
_cell.length_b   1.000
_cell.length_c   1.000
_cell.angle_alpha   90.00
_cell.angle_beta   90.00
_cell.angle_gamma   90.00
#
_symmetry.space_group_name_H-M   'P 1'
#
loop_
_entity.id
_entity.type
_entity.pdbx_description
1 polymer ?
#
loop_
_entity_poly.entity_id
_entity_poly.type
_entity_poly.pdbx_seq_one_letter_code
_entity_poly.pdbx_strand_id
1 'polypeptide(L)' 'MNLDVETMLDWQQRGINARVLGLSAGDNPLVRYIHKASCPREKDSLMQKADAWLFGWNIEHAARLAS' A
#
# COMPACT_ATOMS: atom_id res chain seq x y z
N MET A 1 -15.98 -7.74 -0.68
CA MET A 1 -15.77 -7.13 -2.02
C MET A 1 -14.28 -7.18 -2.26
N ASN A 2 -13.85 -7.85 -3.33
CA ASN A 2 -12.44 -7.84 -3.70
C ASN A 2 -12.14 -6.49 -4.35
N LEU A 3 -11.03 -5.86 -3.98
CA LEU A 3 -10.43 -4.78 -4.76
C LEU A 3 -10.33 -5.24 -6.22
N ASP A 4 -10.68 -4.38 -7.17
CA ASP A 4 -10.39 -4.69 -8.57
C ASP A 4 -8.87 -4.76 -8.77
N VAL A 5 -8.45 -5.58 -9.74
CA VAL A 5 -7.03 -5.87 -9.99
C VAL A 5 -6.28 -4.60 -10.39
N GLU A 6 -6.92 -3.69 -11.13
CA GLU A 6 -6.29 -2.43 -11.57
C GLU A 6 -5.98 -1.53 -10.38
N THR A 7 -6.93 -1.36 -9.45
CA THR A 7 -6.72 -0.64 -8.20
C THR A 7 -5.62 -1.31 -7.36
N MET A 8 -5.58 -2.64 -7.30
CA MET A 8 -4.53 -3.34 -6.56
C MET A 8 -3.14 -3.06 -7.15
N LEU A 9 -3.00 -3.14 -8.47
CA LEU A 9 -1.75 -2.85 -9.18
C LEU A 9 -1.35 -1.37 -9.04
N ASP A 10 -2.30 -0.44 -9.10
CA ASP A 10 -2.03 0.99 -8.86
C ASP A 10 -1.46 1.21 -7.46
N TRP A 11 -2.04 0.59 -6.43
CA TRP A 11 -1.53 0.72 -5.06
C TRP A 11 -0.16 0.06 -4.88
N GLN A 12 0.10 -1.09 -5.52
CA GLN A 12 1.45 -1.68 -5.54
C GLN A 12 2.47 -0.75 -6.19
N GLN A 13 2.14 -0.16 -7.35
CA GLN A 13 3.03 0.79 -8.02
C GLN A 13 3.32 2.03 -7.17
N ARG A 14 2.32 2.53 -6.43
CA ARG A 14 2.53 3.63 -5.46
C ARG A 14 3.49 3.23 -4.34
N GLY A 15 3.41 1.99 -3.85
CA GLY A 15 4.33 1.44 -2.87
C GLY A 15 5.77 1.38 -3.36
N ILE A 16 5.96 0.84 -4.58
CA ILE A 16 7.26 0.81 -5.27
C ILE A 16 7.83 2.23 -5.38
N ASN A 17 7.05 3.17 -5.91
CA ASN A 17 7.48 4.55 -6.09
C ASN A 17 7.87 5.22 -4.76
N ALA A 18 7.12 4.96 -3.69
CA ALA A 18 7.46 5.49 -2.38
C ALA A 18 8.82 4.99 -1.89
N ARG A 19 9.12 3.69 -2.07
CA ARG A 19 10.43 3.14 -1.73
C ARG A 19 11.55 3.73 -2.58
N VAL A 20 11.32 3.90 -3.89
CA VAL A 20 12.25 4.56 -4.83
C VAL A 20 12.57 6.00 -4.37
N LEU A 21 11.56 6.72 -3.88
CA LEU A 21 11.68 8.09 -3.35
C LEU A 21 12.32 8.16 -1.95
N GLY A 22 12.68 7.02 -1.34
CA GLY A 22 13.33 6.98 -0.03
C GLY A 22 12.36 7.06 1.16
N LEU A 23 11.05 6.94 0.94
CA LEU A 23 10.07 6.88 2.01
C LEU A 23 10.13 5.52 2.73
N SER A 24 9.84 5.55 4.03
CA SER A 24 9.76 4.36 4.87
C SER A 24 8.44 3.62 4.66
N ALA A 25 8.37 2.34 5.08
CA ALA A 25 7.12 1.59 5.06
C ALA A 25 6.02 2.24 5.94
N GLY A 26 6.42 2.99 6.98
CA GLY A 26 5.52 3.72 7.87
C GLY A 26 4.86 4.94 7.21
N ASP A 27 5.38 5.40 6.06
CA ASP A 27 4.83 6.53 5.30
C ASP A 27 3.63 6.12 4.43
N ASN A 28 3.10 4.90 4.60
CA ASN A 28 1.89 4.44 3.92
C ASN A 28 0.74 5.43 4.19
N PRO A 29 0.24 6.14 3.16
CA PRO A 29 -0.71 7.23 3.34
C PRO A 29 -2.08 6.75 3.82
N LEU A 30 -2.37 5.45 3.75
CA LEU A 30 -3.67 4.87 4.10
C LEU A 30 -3.84 4.62 5.59
N VAL A 31 -2.75 4.50 6.35
CA VAL A 31 -2.80 4.22 7.80
C VAL A 31 -3.69 5.24 8.53
N ARG A 32 -3.53 6.52 8.22
CA ARG A 32 -4.33 7.61 8.82
C ARG A 32 -5.82 7.57 8.46
N TYR A 33 -6.18 6.99 7.31
CA TYR A 33 -7.59 6.90 6.88
C TYR A 33 -8.26 5.64 7.45
N ILE A 34 -7.53 4.55 7.64
CA ILE A 34 -8.05 3.33 8.28
C ILE A 34 -8.60 3.63 9.68
N HIS A 35 -7.91 4.47 10.46
CA HIS A 35 -8.37 4.89 11.79
C HIS A 35 -9.62 5.78 11.77
N LYS A 36 -9.95 6.38 10.61
CA LYS A 36 -11.09 7.29 10.43
C LYS A 36 -12.26 6.63 9.72
N ALA A 37 -12.16 5.35 9.35
CA ALA A 37 -13.19 4.65 8.63
C ALA A 37 -14.51 4.63 9.42
N SER A 38 -15.60 4.99 8.75
CA SER A 38 -16.93 5.14 9.35
C SER A 38 -17.68 3.82 9.50
N CYS A 39 -17.29 2.79 8.72
CA CYS A 39 -17.92 1.48 8.74
C CYS A 39 -16.92 0.35 8.41
N PRO A 40 -17.23 -0.91 8.77
CA PRO A 40 -16.33 -2.05 8.50
C PRO A 40 -15.98 -2.21 7.02
N ARG A 41 -16.94 -2.01 6.11
CA ARG A 41 -16.71 -2.15 4.67
C ARG A 41 -15.70 -1.14 4.13
N GLU A 42 -15.76 0.11 4.60
CA GLU A 42 -14.80 1.15 4.24
C GLU A 42 -13.40 0.80 4.79
N LYS A 43 -13.35 0.37 6.05
CA LYS A 43 -12.12 -0.07 6.70
C LYS A 43 -11.45 -1.21 5.92
N ASP A 44 -12.21 -2.23 5.53
CA ASP A 44 -11.70 -3.36 4.75
C ASP A 44 -11.14 -2.92 3.40
N SER A 45 -11.82 -2.00 2.71
CA SER A 45 -11.33 -1.45 1.43
C SER A 45 -10.03 -0.66 1.61
N LEU A 46 -9.92 0.13 2.68
CA LEU A 46 -8.70 0.88 2.99
C LEU A 46 -7.55 -0.05 3.40
N MET A 47 -7.83 -1.12 4.15
CA MET A 47 -6.84 -2.13 4.53
C MET A 47 -6.30 -2.86 3.29
N GLN A 48 -7.16 -3.32 2.38
CA GLN A 48 -6.72 -3.98 1.14
C GLN A 48 -5.80 -3.08 0.29
N LYS A 49 -6.09 -1.78 0.20
CA LYS A 49 -5.24 -0.82 -0.50
C LYS A 49 -3.91 -0.59 0.25
N ALA A 50 -3.94 -0.57 1.58
CA ALA A 50 -2.75 -0.40 2.41
C ALA A 50 -1.81 -1.61 2.29
N ASP A 51 -2.36 -2.81 2.25
CA ASP A 51 -1.62 -4.06 2.04
C ASP A 51 -0.99 -4.09 0.64
N ALA A 52 -1.75 -3.70 -0.40
CA ALA A 52 -1.22 -3.59 -1.76
C ALA A 52 -0.06 -2.59 -1.85
N TRP A 53 -0.19 -1.42 -1.21
CA TRP A 53 0.90 -0.45 -1.13
C TRP A 53 2.13 -1.03 -0.43
N LEU A 54 1.95 -1.68 0.72
CA LEU A 54 3.06 -2.25 1.49
C LEU A 54 3.74 -3.38 0.72
N PHE A 55 2.97 -4.19 -0.01
CA PHE A 55 3.50 -5.24 -0.88
C PHE A 55 4.43 -4.67 -1.96
N GLY A 56 4.00 -3.63 -2.67
CA GLY A 56 4.84 -2.96 -3.67
C GLY A 56 6.11 -2.34 -3.06
N TRP A 57 5.99 -1.69 -1.90
CA TRP A 57 7.15 -1.15 -1.17
C TRP A 57 8.16 -2.25 -0.82
N ASN A 58 7.68 -3.40 -0.33
CA ASN A 58 8.53 -4.54 0.06
C ASN A 58 9.23 -5.18 -1.14
N ILE A 59 8.58 -5.26 -2.31
CA ILE A 59 9.23 -5.75 -3.55
C ILE A 59 10.44 -4.88 -3.88
N GLU A 60 10.25 -3.56 -3.95
CA GLU A 60 11.33 -2.63 -4.29
C GLU A 60 12.43 -2.64 -3.23
N HIS A 61 12.05 -2.77 -1.95
CA HIS A 61 13.02 -2.88 -0.87
C HIS A 61 13.88 -4.14 -1.00
N ALA A 62 13.26 -5.30 -1.26
CA ALA A 62 13.96 -6.57 -1.43
C ALA A 62 14.87 -6.55 -2.67
N ALA A 63 14.41 -5.99 -3.78
CA ALA A 63 15.21 -5.86 -5.00
C ALA A 63 16.52 -5.10 -4.78
N ARG A 64 16.50 -4.06 -3.93
CA ARG A 64 17.69 -3.26 -3.57
C ARG A 64 18.63 -3.95 -2.60
N LEU A 65 18.15 -4.91 -1.81
CA LEU A 65 19.01 -5.71 -0.93
C LEU A 65 19.74 -6.83 -1.69
N ALA A 66 19.23 -7.19 -2.87
CA ALA A 66 19.82 -8.21 -3.74
C ALA A 66 20.87 -7.65 -4.74
N SER A 67 21.03 -6.32 -4.80
CA SER A 67 21.98 -5.60 -5.65
C SER A 67 23.21 -5.13 -4.87
#